data_AF-A0A383E4J7-F1
#
_entry.id   AF-A0A383E4J7-F1
#
_cell.length_a   1.000
_cell.length_b   1.000
_cell.length_c   1.000
_cell.angle_alpha   90.00
_cell.angle_beta   90.00
_cell.angle_gamma   90.00
#
_symmetry.space_group_name_H-M   'P 1'
#
loop_
_entity.id
_entity.type
_entity.pdbx_description
1 polymer ?
#
loop_
_entity_poly.entity_id
_entity_poly.type
_entity_poly.pdbx_seq_one_letter_code
_entity_poly.pdbx_strand_id
1 'polypeptide(L)' 'MNSIVENLSHVQLRIRTACKQHQRDFSSVRLIAVSKTKPAADVATAFNAGQVDFGENYLQEAALKV' A
#
# COMPACT_ATOMS: atom_id res chain seq x y z
N MET A 1 14.72 11.35 -2.62
CA MET A 1 14.11 10.06 -2.98
C MET A 1 13.29 9.65 -1.77
N ASN A 2 11.95 9.62 -1.88
CA ASN A 2 11.10 9.40 -0.70
C ASN A 2 11.08 7.93 -0.28
N SER A 3 11.11 7.68 1.02
CA SER A 3 11.00 6.35 1.61
C SER A 3 9.64 5.71 1.32
N ILE A 4 9.55 4.39 1.46
CA ILE A 4 8.29 3.64 1.34
C ILE A 4 7.23 4.19 2.31
N VAL A 5 7.63 4.58 3.52
CA VAL A 5 6.76 5.15 4.56
C VAL A 5 6.19 6.51 4.13
N GLU A 6 7.02 7.37 3.57
CA GLU A 6 6.59 8.68 3.07
C GLU A 6 5.64 8.54 1.87
N ASN A 7 5.95 7.62 0.95
CA ASN A 7 5.09 7.34 -0.20
C ASN A 7 3.71 6.81 0.25
N LEU A 8 3.68 5.90 1.21
CA LEU A 8 2.45 5.35 1.77
C LEU A 8 1.61 6.45 2.44
N SER A 9 2.24 7.27 3.27
CA SER A 9 1.59 8.40 3.96
C SER A 9 0.99 9.40 2.96
N HIS A 10 1.73 9.71 1.89
CA HIS A 10 1.27 10.62 0.85
C HIS A 10 0.07 10.05 0.08
N VAL A 11 0.07 8.75 -0.25
CA VAL A 11 -1.08 8.10 -0.91
C VAL A 11 -2.30 8.07 0.00
N GLN A 12 -2.13 7.72 1.28
CA GLN A 12 -3.22 7.73 2.25
C GLN A 12 -3.83 9.13 2.41
N LEU A 13 -3.02 10.18 2.46
CA LEU A 13 -3.49 11.57 2.51
C LEU A 13 -4.30 11.94 1.27
N ARG A 14 -3.85 11.53 0.08
CA ARG A 14 -4.58 11.75 -1.18
C ARG A 14 -5.94 11.06 -1.16
N ILE A 15 -6.01 9.82 -0.68
CA ILE A 15 -7.28 9.08 -0.54
C ILE A 15 -8.21 9.79 0.45
N ARG A 16 -7.72 10.18 1.63
CA ARG A 16 -8.52 10.91 2.63
C ARG A 16 -9.07 12.22 2.07
N THR A 17 -8.24 12.96 1.34
CA THR A 17 -8.64 14.22 0.70
C THR A 17 -9.75 13.99 -0.33
N ALA A 18 -9.60 12.99 -1.20
CA ALA A 18 -10.61 12.65 -2.19
C ALA A 18 -11.93 12.18 -1.55
N CYS A 19 -11.85 11.35 -0.51
CA CYS A 19 -13.04 10.92 0.25
C CYS A 19 -13.78 12.11 0.86
N LYS A 20 -13.04 13.04 1.49
CA LYS A 20 -13.61 14.28 2.05
C LYS A 20 -14.28 15.15 0.98
N GLN A 21 -13.64 15.33 -0.18
CA GLN A 21 -14.18 16.13 -1.29
C GLN A 21 -15.51 15.58 -1.82
N HIS A 22 -15.67 14.26 -1.81
CA HIS A 22 -16.87 13.58 -2.30
C HIS A 22 -17.82 13.10 -1.18
N GLN A 23 -17.62 13.57 0.05
CA GLN A 23 -18.47 13.21 1.21
C GLN A 23 -18.58 11.69 1.43
N ARG A 24 -17.50 10.96 1.15
CA ARG A 24 -17.39 9.52 1.34
C ARG A 24 -16.62 9.20 2.61
N ASP A 25 -16.98 8.11 3.27
CA ASP A 25 -16.18 7.54 4.35
C ASP A 25 -14.85 7.01 3.79
N PHE A 26 -13.74 7.29 4.48
CA PHE A 26 -12.42 6.79 4.11
C PHE A 26 -12.36 5.26 4.09
N SER A 27 -13.04 4.59 5.02
CA SER A 27 -13.14 3.13 5.10
C SER A 27 -13.87 2.51 3.90
N SER A 28 -14.60 3.31 3.11
CA SER A 28 -15.21 2.86 1.85
C SER A 28 -14.20 2.67 0.70
N VAL A 29 -12.92 3.00 0.92
CA VAL A 29 -11.84 2.86 -0.06
C VAL A 29 -10.74 1.99 0.54
N ARG A 30 -10.37 0.93 -0.19
CA ARG A 30 -9.24 0.06 0.17
C ARG A 30 -8.01 0.41 -0.68
N LEU A 31 -6.88 0.62 -0.02
CA LEU A 31 -5.58 0.79 -0.68
C LEU A 31 -4.90 -0.58 -0.82
N ILE A 32 -4.68 -1.04 -2.04
CA ILE A 32 -3.93 -2.26 -2.32
C ILE A 32 -2.55 -1.87 -2.86
N ALA A 33 -1.49 -2.26 -2.14
CA ALA A 33 -0.12 -1.99 -2.55
C ALA A 33 0.38 -3.08 -3.50
N VAL A 34 0.61 -2.73 -4.77
CA VAL A 34 1.13 -3.66 -5.78
C VAL A 34 2.63 -3.90 -5.52
N SER A 35 2.98 -5.12 -5.15
CA SER A 35 4.33 -5.50 -4.69
C SER A 35 5.09 -6.42 -5.67
N LYS A 36 4.49 -6.70 -6.84
CA LYS A 36 5.18 -7.39 -7.94
C LYS A 36 6.52 -6.75 -8.22
N THR A 37 7.54 -7.58 -8.44
CA THR A 37 8.94 -7.17 -8.67
C THR A 37 9.63 -6.40 -7.52
N LYS A 38 8.98 -6.19 -6.38
CA LYS A 38 9.61 -5.63 -5.17
C LYS A 38 10.15 -6.72 -4.26
N PRO A 39 11.33 -6.50 -3.63
CA PRO A 39 11.89 -7.46 -2.68
C PRO A 39 11.02 -7.57 -1.43
N ALA A 40 11.08 -8.71 -0.73
CA ALA A 40 10.34 -8.94 0.51
C ALA A 40 10.66 -7.88 1.60
N ALA A 41 11.87 -7.34 1.63
CA ALA A 41 12.26 -6.27 2.55
C ALA A 41 11.45 -4.97 2.36
N ASP A 42 11.11 -4.63 1.11
CA ASP A 42 10.26 -3.47 0.81
C ASP A 42 8.82 -3.72 1.27
N VAL A 43 8.32 -4.94 1.08
CA VAL A 43 7.00 -5.37 1.56
C VAL A 43 6.94 -5.33 3.08
N ALA A 44 7.97 -5.85 3.77
CA ALA A 44 8.10 -5.78 5.22
C ALA A 44 8.14 -4.32 5.73
N THR A 45 8.84 -3.44 5.01
CA THR A 45 8.89 -2.00 5.34
C THR A 45 7.49 -1.37 5.22
N ALA A 46 6.76 -1.66 4.15
CA ALA A 46 5.39 -1.20 3.98
C ALA A 46 4.44 -1.77 5.04
N PHE A 47 4.61 -3.05 5.39
CA PHE A 47 3.84 -3.73 6.42
C PHE A 47 4.05 -3.09 7.79
N ASN A 48 5.30 -2.83 8.17
CA ASN A 48 5.65 -2.13 9.41
C ASN A 48 5.13 -0.68 9.44
N ALA A 49 4.93 -0.07 8.26
CA ALA A 49 4.29 1.24 8.12
C ALA A 49 2.75 1.19 8.15
N GLY A 50 2.16 0.01 8.38
CA GLY A 50 0.72 -0.20 8.52
C GLY A 50 -0.02 -0.59 7.24
N GLN A 51 0.67 -0.84 6.11
CA GLN A 51 0.04 -1.40 4.92
C GLN A 51 -0.22 -2.89 5.10
N VAL A 52 -1.47 -3.32 4.95
CA VAL A 52 -1.85 -4.73 5.16
C VAL A 52 -2.29 -5.44 3.88
N ASP A 53 -2.85 -4.69 2.93
CA ASP A 53 -3.37 -5.23 1.68
C ASP A 53 -2.30 -5.14 0.57
N PHE A 54 -1.82 -6.28 0.08
CA PHE A 54 -0.83 -6.35 -1.00
C PHE A 54 -1.39 -7.08 -2.22
N GLY A 55 -0.99 -6.61 -3.41
CA GLY A 55 -1.34 -7.22 -4.69
C GLY A 55 -0.11 -7.78 -5.40
N GLU A 56 -0.20 -9.04 -5.82
CA GLU A 56 0.82 -9.75 -6.57
C GLU A 56 0.26 -10.29 -7.88
N ASN A 57 1.09 -10.26 -8.93
CA ASN A 57 0.71 -10.79 -10.24
C ASN A 57 1.18 -12.24 -10.47
N TYR A 58 2.20 -12.69 -9.74
CA TYR A 58 2.84 -14.00 -9.93
C TYR A 58 2.88 -14.77 -8.60
N LEU A 59 2.34 -15.99 -8.59
CA LEU A 59 2.25 -16.82 -7.39
C LEU A 59 3.63 -17.18 -6.82
N GLN A 60 4.61 -17.42 -7.69
CA GLN A 60 5.98 -17.77 -7.28
C GLN A 60 6.66 -16.62 -6.54
N GLU A 61 6.42 -15.37 -6.98
CA GLU A 61 6.93 -14.19 -6.28
C GLU A 61 6.22 -13.98 -4.94
N ALA A 62 4.90 -14.22 -4.90
CA ALA A 62 4.13 -14.14 -3.66
C ALA A 62 4.64 -15.16 -2.62
N ALA A 63 4.91 -16.40 -3.03
CA ALA A 63 5.38 -17.47 -2.15
C ALA A 63 6.74 -17.19 -1.49
N LEU A 64 7.55 -16.27 -2.02
CA LEU A 64 8.83 -15.85 -1.41
C LEU A 64 8.67 -14.73 -0.38
N LYS A 65 7.45 -14.17 -0.24
CA LYS A 65 7.15 -12.98 0.58
C LYS A 65 6.26 -13.29 1.79
N VAL A 66 5.67 -14.50 1.85
CA VAL A 66 4.89 -15.06 2.97
C VAL A 66 5.66 -16.17 3.65
#